data_AF-A0A2N2IGC3-F1
#
_entry.id   AF-A0A2N2IGC3-F1
#
_cell.length_a   1.000
_cell.length_b   1.000
_cell.length_c   1.000
_cell.angle_alpha   90.00
_cell.angle_beta   90.00
_cell.angle_gamma   90.00
#
_symmetry.space_group_name_H-M   'P 1'
#
loop_
_entity.id
_entity.type
_entity.pdbx_description
1 polymer ?
#
loop_
_entity_poly.entity_id
_entity_poly.type
_entity_poly.pdbx_seq_one_letter_code
_entity_poly.pdbx_strand_id
1 'polypeptide(L)'
;MTSSMMFNLTTVAYFAAMILFIVYIASRAQAVALIATILCWLGFGANTAAIALRWSESAAMGYGHAPLSNLYESIVFFAWSILLVYLIFDLKYKQRAIGAFIIPIAFLGMIWAQLGLSDSIEPLVPALQSNWLTSHVLTCFMGYAAFTVAFALGIMFFVK
;
A
#
# COMPACT_ATOMS: atom_id res chain seq x y z
N MET A 1 -4.67 -13.81 -15.00
CA MET A 1 -3.77 -13.87 -13.82
C MET A 1 -4.66 -13.70 -12.61
N THR A 2 -4.54 -14.55 -11.60
CA THR A 2 -5.36 -14.44 -10.39
C THR A 2 -4.95 -13.21 -9.58
N SER A 3 -5.89 -12.55 -8.91
CA SER A 3 -5.63 -11.39 -8.04
C SER A 3 -4.53 -11.67 -7.01
N SER A 4 -4.48 -12.89 -6.47
CA SER A 4 -3.43 -13.38 -5.55
C SER A 4 -2.00 -13.27 -6.11
N MET A 5 -1.79 -13.56 -7.39
CA MET A 5 -0.46 -13.47 -8.03
C MET A 5 0.01 -12.02 -8.17
N MET A 6 -0.92 -11.09 -8.42
CA MET A 6 -0.61 -9.66 -8.52
C MET A 6 -0.26 -9.06 -7.15
N PHE A 7 -0.91 -9.51 -6.08
CA PHE A 7 -0.53 -9.11 -4.73
C PHE A 7 0.87 -9.63 -4.35
N ASN A 8 1.21 -10.86 -4.70
CA ASN A 8 2.55 -11.40 -4.45
C ASN A 8 3.63 -10.59 -5.19
N LEU A 9 3.38 -10.25 -6.46
CA LEU A 9 4.28 -9.40 -7.23
C LEU A 9 4.46 -8.02 -6.59
N THR A 10 3.37 -7.44 -6.10
CA THR A 10 3.37 -6.15 -5.39
C THR A 10 4.21 -6.22 -4.11
N THR A 11 4.06 -7.29 -3.32
CA THR A 11 4.85 -7.49 -2.09
C THR A 11 6.34 -7.61 -2.39
N VAL A 12 6.72 -8.35 -3.44
CA VAL A 12 8.11 -8.46 -3.87
C VAL A 12 8.66 -7.11 -4.33
N ALA A 13 7.87 -6.33 -5.06
CA ALA A 13 8.26 -4.98 -5.48
C ALA A 13 8.48 -4.06 -4.25
N TYR A 14 7.60 -4.13 -3.23
CA TYR A 14 7.75 -3.36 -2.00
C TYR A 14 8.97 -3.79 -1.18
N PHE A 15 9.26 -5.10 -1.13
CA PHE A 15 10.47 -5.63 -0.49
C PHE A 15 11.74 -5.12 -1.16
N ALA A 16 11.81 -5.23 -2.49
CA ALA A 16 12.96 -4.77 -3.24
C ALA A 16 13.13 -3.23 -3.11
N ALA A 17 12.03 -2.47 -3.11
CA ALA A 17 12.08 -1.02 -2.86
C ALA A 17 12.60 -0.71 -1.44
N MET A 18 12.16 -1.47 -0.43
CA MET A 18 12.65 -1.34 0.95
C MET A 18 14.17 -1.51 1.02
N ILE A 19 14.70 -2.58 0.43
CA ILE A 19 16.15 -2.85 0.40
C ILE A 19 16.90 -1.71 -0.28
N LEU A 20 16.42 -1.25 -1.43
CA LEU A 20 17.06 -0.15 -2.15
C LEU A 20 17.05 1.16 -1.36
N PHE A 21 15.99 1.46 -0.62
CA PHE A 21 15.97 2.64 0.25
C PHE A 21 16.92 2.53 1.45
N ILE A 22 17.08 1.34 2.03
CA ILE A 22 18.09 1.09 3.08
C ILE A 22 19.51 1.27 2.51
N VAL A 23 19.77 0.72 1.33
CA VAL A 23 21.05 0.90 0.62
C VAL A 23 21.28 2.37 0.27
N TYR A 24 20.23 3.13 -0.06
CA TYR A 24 20.34 4.57 -0.30
C TYR A 24 20.78 5.34 0.96
N ILE A 25 20.26 4.99 2.15
CA ILE A 25 20.73 5.62 3.40
C ILE A 25 22.23 5.40 3.59
N ALA A 26 22.73 4.19 3.34
CA ALA A 26 24.14 3.85 3.51
C ALA A 26 25.06 4.45 2.43
N SER A 27 24.65 4.36 1.16
CA SER A 27 25.47 4.78 0.01
C SER A 27 25.34 6.26 -0.36
N ARG A 28 24.25 6.92 0.05
CA ARG A 28 23.82 8.27 -0.37
C ARG A 28 23.78 8.48 -1.89
N ALA A 29 23.77 7.40 -2.67
CA ALA A 29 23.82 7.45 -4.13
C ALA A 29 22.44 7.80 -4.70
N GLN A 30 22.36 8.93 -5.41
CA GLN A 30 21.10 9.42 -5.99
C GLN A 30 20.49 8.48 -7.03
N ALA A 31 21.32 7.68 -7.71
CA ALA A 31 20.87 6.66 -8.65
C ALA A 31 20.06 5.56 -7.94
N VAL A 32 20.49 5.12 -6.75
CA VAL A 32 19.80 4.08 -5.97
C VAL A 32 18.43 4.58 -5.52
N ALA A 33 18.34 5.82 -5.06
CA ALA A 33 17.07 6.45 -4.70
C ALA A 33 16.11 6.54 -5.89
N LEU A 34 16.62 6.87 -7.08
CA LEU A 34 15.80 6.97 -8.29
C LEU A 34 15.23 5.61 -8.71
N ILE A 35 16.05 4.55 -8.66
CA ILE A 35 15.61 3.17 -8.95
C ILE A 35 14.56 2.73 -7.92
N ALA A 36 14.79 3.04 -6.63
CA ALA A 36 13.83 2.72 -5.56
C ALA A 36 12.48 3.42 -5.79
N THR A 37 12.47 4.71 -6.14
CA THR A 37 11.25 5.46 -6.44
C THR A 37 10.53 4.90 -7.67
N ILE A 38 11.24 4.56 -8.76
CA ILE A 38 10.63 3.93 -9.94
C ILE A 38 9.97 2.60 -9.55
N LEU A 39 10.65 1.80 -8.74
CA LEU A 39 10.11 0.53 -8.27
C LEU A 39 8.86 0.71 -7.40
N CYS A 40 8.81 1.76 -6.56
CA CYS A 40 7.59 2.13 -5.84
C CYS A 40 6.45 2.54 -6.77
N TRP A 41 6.71 3.29 -7.84
CA TRP A 41 5.69 3.62 -8.84
C TRP A 41 5.16 2.38 -9.56
N LEU A 42 6.05 1.45 -9.94
CA LEU A 42 5.67 0.18 -10.56
C LEU A 42 4.85 -0.68 -9.58
N GLY A 43 5.30 -0.80 -8.33
CA GLY A 43 4.58 -1.52 -7.28
C GLY A 43 3.21 -0.90 -6.98
N PHE A 44 3.12 0.43 -6.94
CA PHE A 44 1.85 1.15 -6.76
C PHE A 44 0.89 0.90 -7.92
N GLY A 45 1.38 0.95 -9.17
CA GLY A 45 0.61 0.62 -10.35
C GLY A 45 0.11 -0.84 -10.33
N ALA A 46 0.98 -1.79 -9.97
CA ALA A 46 0.62 -3.20 -9.81
C ALA A 46 -0.44 -3.40 -8.72
N ASN A 47 -0.30 -2.73 -7.56
CA ASN A 47 -1.27 -2.81 -6.47
C ASN A 47 -2.64 -2.23 -6.89
N THR A 48 -2.63 -1.09 -7.58
CA THR A 48 -3.85 -0.47 -8.13
C THR A 48 -4.55 -1.42 -9.11
N ALA A 49 -3.78 -2.06 -10.01
CA ALA A 49 -4.31 -3.06 -10.93
C ALA A 49 -4.84 -4.31 -10.20
N ALA A 50 -4.16 -4.76 -9.15
CA ALA A 50 -4.59 -5.89 -8.32
C ALA A 50 -5.94 -5.62 -7.64
N ILE A 51 -6.10 -4.43 -7.05
CA ILE A 51 -7.36 -3.97 -6.45
C ILE A 51 -8.47 -3.88 -7.50
N ALA A 52 -8.19 -3.32 -8.69
CA ALA A 52 -9.17 -3.21 -9.78
C ALA A 52 -9.60 -4.58 -10.33
N LEU A 53 -8.65 -5.51 -10.51
CA LEU A 53 -8.95 -6.88 -10.91
C LEU A 53 -9.82 -7.58 -9.86
N ARG A 54 -9.53 -7.40 -8.57
CA ARG A 54 -10.34 -7.98 -7.50
C ARG A 54 -11.75 -7.40 -7.43
N TRP A 55 -11.91 -6.10 -7.70
CA TRP A 55 -13.22 -5.48 -7.89
C TRP A 55 -13.98 -6.18 -9.04
N SER A 56 -13.31 -6.40 -10.17
CA SER A 56 -13.94 -7.06 -11.33
C SER A 56 -14.31 -8.52 -11.05
N GLU A 57 -13.50 -9.25 -10.28
CA GLU A 57 -13.80 -10.62 -9.84
C GLU A 57 -15.01 -10.66 -8.90
N SER A 58 -15.11 -9.73 -7.94
CA SER A 58 -16.27 -9.58 -7.07
C SER A 58 -17.55 -9.20 -7.83
N ALA A 59 -17.43 -8.32 -8.83
CA ALA A 59 -18.54 -7.94 -9.71
C ALA A 59 -19.01 -9.13 -10.58
N ALA A 60 -18.07 -9.92 -11.11
CA ALA A 60 -18.39 -11.11 -11.90
C ALA A 60 -19.05 -12.23 -11.08
N MET A 61 -18.78 -12.30 -9.77
CA MET A 61 -19.44 -13.22 -8.84
C MET A 61 -20.81 -12.72 -8.33
N GLY A 62 -21.29 -11.58 -8.83
CA GLY A 62 -22.62 -11.05 -8.54
C GLY A 62 -22.74 -10.20 -7.27
N TYR A 63 -21.62 -9.91 -6.60
CA TYR A 63 -21.64 -9.14 -5.35
C TYR A 63 -21.41 -7.63 -5.55
N GLY A 64 -20.72 -7.21 -6.61
CA GLY A 64 -20.69 -5.81 -7.08
C GLY A 64 -20.23 -4.75 -6.06
N HIS A 65 -19.40 -5.12 -5.09
CA HIS A 65 -18.96 -4.22 -4.01
C HIS A 65 -17.50 -3.80 -4.15
N ALA A 66 -17.15 -2.71 -3.46
CA ALA A 66 -15.76 -2.33 -3.28
C ALA A 66 -14.99 -3.41 -2.50
N PRO A 67 -13.73 -3.73 -2.88
CA PRO A 67 -12.87 -4.67 -2.19
C PRO A 67 -12.33 -4.01 -0.90
N LEU A 68 -13.23 -3.85 0.07
CA LEU A 68 -12.97 -3.36 1.44
C LEU A 68 -13.69 -4.25 2.45
N SER A 69 -14.17 -5.42 2.01
CA SER A 69 -15.12 -6.22 2.77
C SER A 69 -14.44 -7.21 3.70
N ASN A 70 -13.21 -7.61 3.37
CA ASN A 70 -12.37 -8.46 4.21
C ASN A 70 -11.22 -7.63 4.83
N LEU A 71 -10.74 -8.06 6.00
CA LEU A 71 -9.55 -7.52 6.64
C LEU A 71 -8.33 -7.62 5.70
N TYR A 72 -8.24 -8.67 4.89
CA TYR A 72 -7.21 -8.81 3.84
C TYR A 72 -7.20 -7.59 2.91
N GLU A 73 -8.37 -7.29 2.33
CA GLU A 73 -8.53 -6.21 1.35
C GLU A 73 -8.31 -4.84 2.00
N SER A 74 -8.71 -4.69 3.26
CA SER A 74 -8.51 -3.48 4.06
C SER A 74 -7.01 -3.18 4.27
N ILE A 75 -6.21 -4.18 4.60
CA ILE A 75 -4.75 -4.00 4.81
C ILE A 75 -4.06 -3.68 3.48
N VAL A 76 -4.44 -4.35 2.41
CA VAL A 76 -3.92 -4.09 1.06
C VAL A 76 -4.23 -2.65 0.65
N PHE A 77 -5.47 -2.20 0.86
CA PHE A 77 -5.89 -0.83 0.59
C PHE A 77 -5.16 0.19 1.48
N PHE A 78 -4.89 -0.17 2.74
CA PHE A 78 -4.11 0.66 3.65
C PHE A 78 -2.66 0.80 3.16
N ALA A 79 -2.01 -0.28 2.75
CA ALA A 79 -0.66 -0.25 2.18
C ALA A 79 -0.61 0.57 0.88
N TRP A 80 -1.65 0.47 0.03
CA TRP A 80 -1.82 1.32 -1.15
C TRP A 80 -1.95 2.80 -0.78
N SER A 81 -2.74 3.12 0.24
CA SER A 81 -2.95 4.50 0.71
C SER A 81 -1.67 5.11 1.27
N ILE A 82 -0.87 4.35 2.03
CA ILE A 82 0.44 4.78 2.52
C ILE A 82 1.36 5.13 1.34
N LEU A 83 1.44 4.26 0.32
CA LEU A 83 2.26 4.53 -0.86
C LEU A 83 1.77 5.75 -1.63
N LEU A 84 0.46 5.92 -1.80
CA LEU A 84 -0.11 7.09 -2.48
C LEU A 84 0.35 8.39 -1.80
N VAL A 85 0.18 8.49 -0.48
CA VAL A 85 0.58 9.68 0.28
C VAL A 85 2.09 9.88 0.19
N TYR A 86 2.88 8.81 0.32
CA TYR A 86 4.34 8.89 0.16
C TYR A 86 4.75 9.42 -1.22
N LEU A 87 4.18 8.88 -2.30
CA LEU A 87 4.50 9.29 -3.66
C LEU A 87 4.11 10.75 -3.93
N ILE A 88 2.99 11.23 -3.40
CA ILE A 88 2.60 12.65 -3.46
C ILE A 88 3.64 13.52 -2.72
N PHE A 89 4.07 13.10 -1.54
CA PHE A 89 5.11 13.80 -0.78
C PHE A 89 6.47 13.80 -1.51
N ASP A 90 6.87 12.68 -2.09
CA ASP A 90 8.12 12.58 -2.86
C ASP A 90 8.08 13.48 -4.10
N LEU A 91 6.96 13.55 -4.81
CA LEU A 91 6.79 14.47 -5.95
C LEU A 91 6.88 15.94 -5.54
N LYS A 92 6.27 16.32 -4.41
CA LYS A 92 6.18 17.71 -3.97
C LYS A 92 7.46 18.21 -3.31
N TYR A 93 8.08 17.40 -2.45
CA TYR A 93 9.23 17.82 -1.63
C TYR A 93 10.56 17.24 -2.11
N LYS A 94 10.55 16.25 -3.01
CA LYS A 94 11.75 15.57 -3.56
C LYS A 94 12.67 14.99 -2.47
N GLN A 95 12.11 14.68 -1.30
CA GLN A 95 12.82 14.12 -0.16
C GLN A 95 12.71 12.59 -0.15
N ARG A 96 13.53 11.95 -0.98
CA ARG A 96 13.50 10.49 -1.18
C ARG A 96 13.89 9.68 0.06
N ALA A 97 14.61 10.29 1.01
CA ALA A 97 15.00 9.64 2.26
C ALA A 97 13.79 9.17 3.09
N ILE A 98 12.61 9.78 2.91
CA ILE A 98 11.41 9.44 3.67
C ILE A 98 10.92 8.03 3.29
N GLY A 99 11.18 7.60 2.05
CA GLY A 99 10.82 6.27 1.55
C GLY A 99 11.44 5.14 2.38
N ALA A 100 12.62 5.35 2.95
CA ALA A 100 13.29 4.35 3.78
C ALA A 100 12.55 4.03 5.09
N PHE A 101 11.74 4.97 5.59
CA PHE A 101 10.94 4.75 6.80
C PHE A 101 9.51 4.31 6.48
N ILE A 102 8.95 4.76 5.35
CA ILE A 102 7.56 4.47 4.98
C ILE A 102 7.41 3.11 4.28
N ILE A 103 8.30 2.78 3.35
CA ILE A 103 8.20 1.54 2.55
C ILE A 103 8.27 0.26 3.40
N PRO A 104 9.08 0.16 4.48
CA PRO A 104 9.00 -0.97 5.40
C PRO A 104 7.60 -1.18 6.00
N ILE A 105 6.90 -0.09 6.37
CA ILE A 105 5.57 -0.18 6.97
C ILE A 105 4.55 -0.72 5.96
N ALA A 106 4.57 -0.22 4.73
CA ALA A 106 3.72 -0.72 3.66
C ALA A 106 4.02 -2.19 3.30
N PHE A 107 5.29 -2.57 3.27
CA PHE A 107 5.72 -3.95 3.04
C PHE A 107 5.25 -4.91 4.14
N LEU A 108 5.43 -4.54 5.42
CA LEU A 108 4.97 -5.34 6.55
C LEU A 108 3.45 -5.52 6.53
N GLY A 109 2.70 -4.48 6.15
CA GLY A 109 1.25 -4.59 5.92
C GLY A 109 0.90 -5.63 4.85
N MET A 110 1.56 -5.57 3.70
CA MET A 110 1.34 -6.53 2.59
C MET A 110 1.70 -7.97 2.97
N ILE A 111 2.84 -8.18 3.65
CA ILE A 111 3.22 -9.52 4.14
C ILE A 111 2.21 -10.05 5.14
N TRP A 112 1.77 -9.21 6.08
CA TRP A 112 0.82 -9.64 7.09
C TRP A 112 -0.53 -10.02 6.47
N ALA A 113 -0.99 -9.26 5.47
CA ALA A 113 -2.15 -9.62 4.68
C ALA A 113 -1.99 -11.00 4.02
N GLN A 114 -0.83 -11.29 3.43
CA GLN A 114 -0.61 -12.55 2.70
C GLN A 114 -0.38 -13.78 3.58
N LEU A 115 0.33 -13.63 4.71
CA LEU A 115 0.68 -14.75 5.59
C LEU A 115 -0.33 -14.98 6.71
N GLY A 116 -1.02 -13.92 7.15
CA GLY A 116 -1.87 -13.95 8.33
C GLY A 116 -3.36 -14.10 8.04
N LEU A 117 -3.80 -13.89 6.79
CA LEU A 117 -5.22 -13.80 6.45
C LEU A 117 -5.62 -14.69 5.29
N SER A 118 -6.88 -15.14 5.32
CA SER A 118 -7.47 -15.89 4.22
C SER A 118 -7.74 -14.95 3.04
N ASP A 119 -7.26 -15.34 1.86
CA ASP A 119 -7.56 -14.68 0.59
C ASP A 119 -8.98 -15.03 0.07
N SER A 120 -9.83 -15.62 0.93
CA SER A 120 -11.20 -15.98 0.60
C SER A 120 -12.04 -14.73 0.31
N ILE A 121 -12.74 -14.76 -0.82
CA ILE A 121 -13.74 -13.75 -1.17
C ILE A 121 -15.03 -14.15 -0.45
N GLU A 122 -15.28 -13.50 0.68
CA GLU A 122 -16.44 -13.76 1.54
C GLU A 122 -17.59 -12.79 1.22
N PRO A 123 -18.85 -13.24 1.32
CA PRO A 123 -20.00 -12.36 1.11
C PRO A 123 -20.01 -11.22 2.14
N LEU A 124 -20.48 -10.05 1.73
CA LEU A 124 -20.58 -8.89 2.64
C LEU A 124 -21.39 -9.25 3.88
N VAL A 125 -20.79 -8.99 5.04
CA VAL A 125 -21.53 -8.94 6.29
C VAL A 125 -22.63 -7.88 6.15
N PRO A 126 -23.89 -8.14 6.53
CA PRO A 126 -25.00 -7.20 6.34
C PRO A 126 -24.75 -5.78 6.88
N ALA A 127 -23.86 -5.64 7.87
CA ALA A 127 -23.44 -4.36 8.44
C ALA A 127 -22.59 -3.47 7.48
N LEU A 128 -21.99 -4.03 6.42
CA LEU A 128 -21.17 -3.30 5.45
C LEU A 128 -21.91 -2.78 4.21
N GLN A 129 -23.22 -3.00 4.12
CA GLN A 129 -24.03 -2.63 2.93
C GLN A 129 -24.40 -1.14 2.83
N SER A 130 -23.75 -0.26 3.60
CA SER A 130 -24.04 1.18 3.59
C SER A 130 -22.97 1.98 2.84
N ASN A 131 -23.39 2.80 1.87
CA ASN A 131 -22.51 3.73 1.15
C ASN A 131 -21.79 4.74 2.07
N TRP A 132 -22.40 5.06 3.22
CA TRP A 132 -21.80 5.93 4.23
C TRP A 132 -20.62 5.28 4.94
N LEU A 133 -20.70 3.97 5.18
CA LEU A 133 -19.60 3.22 5.81
C LEU A 133 -18.41 3.15 4.85
N THR A 134 -18.64 2.90 3.56
CA THR A 134 -17.57 2.89 2.56
C THR A 134 -16.82 4.21 2.53
N SER A 135 -17.55 5.33 2.51
CA SER A 135 -16.94 6.68 2.52
C SER A 135 -16.17 6.95 3.81
N HIS A 136 -16.73 6.58 4.96
CA HIS A 136 -16.07 6.69 6.26
C HIS A 136 -14.75 5.91 6.29
N VAL A 137 -14.77 4.63 5.91
CA VAL A 137 -13.60 3.75 5.91
C VAL A 137 -12.50 4.26 4.97
N LEU A 138 -12.86 4.73 3.77
CA LEU A 138 -11.91 5.36 2.84
C LEU A 138 -11.22 6.59 3.46
N THR A 139 -11.99 7.48 4.08
CA THR A 139 -11.44 8.68 4.71
C THR A 139 -10.57 8.34 5.92
N CYS A 140 -10.94 7.33 6.70
CA CYS A 140 -10.14 6.83 7.82
C CYS A 140 -8.80 6.27 7.36
N PHE A 141 -8.78 5.44 6.31
CA PHE A 141 -7.52 4.91 5.77
C PHE A 141 -6.61 5.99 5.20
N MET A 142 -7.17 7.01 4.54
CA MET A 142 -6.39 8.15 4.06
C MET A 142 -5.80 8.95 5.24
N GLY A 143 -6.59 9.14 6.31
CA GLY A 143 -6.13 9.78 7.55
C GLY A 143 -5.00 9.00 8.22
N TYR A 144 -5.14 7.68 8.34
CA TYR A 144 -4.09 6.83 8.89
C TYR A 144 -2.83 6.82 8.03
N ALA A 145 -2.97 6.78 6.71
CA ALA A 145 -1.82 6.87 5.80
C ALA A 145 -1.06 8.19 5.99
N ALA A 146 -1.77 9.32 6.06
CA ALA A 146 -1.16 10.62 6.34
C ALA A 146 -0.48 10.65 7.72
N PHE A 147 -1.10 10.04 8.74
CA PHE A 147 -0.50 9.92 10.06
C PHE A 147 0.78 9.07 10.06
N THR A 148 0.80 7.96 9.32
CA THR A 148 2.01 7.12 9.13
C THR A 148 3.14 7.92 8.48
N VAL A 149 2.84 8.72 7.46
CA VAL A 149 3.84 9.61 6.82
C VAL A 149 4.35 10.67 7.80
N ALA A 150 3.45 11.30 8.58
CA ALA A 150 3.83 12.27 9.60
C ALA A 150 4.71 11.65 10.70
N PHE A 151 4.41 10.42 11.13
CA PHE A 151 5.22 9.67 12.08
C PHE A 151 6.61 9.36 11.52
N ALA A 152 6.71 8.91 10.27
CA ALA A 152 7.99 8.66 9.59
C ALA A 152 8.84 9.94 9.47
N LEU A 153 8.21 11.07 9.15
CA LEU A 153 8.86 12.38 9.16
C LEU A 153 9.36 12.79 10.54
N GLY A 154 8.58 12.53 11.59
CA GLY A 154 8.97 12.77 12.98
C GLY A 154 10.21 11.98 13.37
N ILE A 155 10.26 10.68 13.07
CA ILE A 155 11.47 9.86 13.30
C ILE A 155 12.67 10.43 12.55
N MET A 156 12.49 10.78 11.27
CA MET A 156 13.57 11.37 10.48
C MET A 156 14.10 12.66 11.11
N PHE A 157 13.24 13.50 11.66
CA PHE A 157 13.66 14.73 12.34
C PHE A 157 14.52 14.45 13.57
N PHE A 158 14.23 13.40 14.35
CA PHE A 158 15.01 13.04 15.54
C PHE A 158 16.32 12.28 15.23
N VAL A 159 16.38 11.55 14.11
CA VAL A 159 17.56 10.76 13.71
C VAL A 159 18.60 11.60 12.97
N LYS A 160 18.23 12.79 12.51
CA LYS A 160 19.08 13.71 11.76
C LYS A 160 19.73 14.75 12.65
#